data_AF-A0A536H3H2-F1
#
_entry.id   AF-A0A536H3H2-F1
#
_cell.length_a   1.000
_cell.length_b   1.000
_cell.length_c   1.000
_cell.angle_alpha   90.00
_cell.angle_beta   90.00
_cell.angle_gamma   90.00
#
_symmetry.space_group_name_H-M   'P 1'
#
loop_
_entity.id
_entity.type
_entity.pdbx_description
1 polymer ?
#
loop_
_entity_poly.entity_id
_entity_poly.type
_entity_poly.pdbx_seq_one_letter_code
_entity_poly.pdbx_strand_id
1 'polypeptide(L)' 'MAAYTLVQLVEVLVFGAVLLFGVLVRSPSIALLGGGFLIGKAVLNILAPEGGTVYRRSVIGYALGGLYALIGIIAAHFLT' A
#
# COMPACT_ATOMS: atom_id res chain seq x y z
N MET A 1 12.72 -12.52 15.81
CA MET A 1 12.05 -11.61 14.84
C MET A 1 11.83 -10.28 15.53
N ALA A 2 12.30 -9.16 14.96
CA ALA A 2 12.05 -7.84 15.57
C ALA A 2 10.53 -7.55 15.55
N ALA A 3 9.98 -6.93 16.60
CA ALA A 3 8.55 -6.58 16.69
C ALA A 3 8.06 -5.82 15.45
N TYR A 4 8.93 -4.98 14.88
CA TYR A 4 8.69 -4.27 13.63
C TYR A 4 8.40 -5.18 12.44
N THR A 5 9.14 -6.28 12.27
CA THR A 5 8.93 -7.24 11.18
C THR A 5 7.56 -7.91 11.28
N LEU A 6 7.10 -8.22 12.50
CA LEU A 6 5.78 -8.79 12.71
C LEU A 6 4.68 -7.81 12.29
N VAL A 7 4.81 -6.54 12.66
CA VAL A 7 3.88 -5.48 12.24
C VAL A 7 3.84 -5.36 10.72
N GLN A 8 5.00 -5.37 10.05
CA GLN A 8 5.05 -5.32 8.58
C GLN A 8 4.33 -6.50 7.92
N LEU A 9 4.46 -7.71 8.46
CA LEU A 9 3.77 -8.90 7.94
C LEU A 9 2.25 -8.80 8.11
N VAL A 10 1.79 -8.33 9.27
CA VAL A 10 0.36 -8.09 9.52
C VAL A 10 -0.19 -7.04 8.56
N GLU A 11 0.52 -5.95 8.33
CA GLU A 11 0.12 -4.91 7.38
C GLU A 11 0.01 -5.46 5.95
N VAL A 12 0.99 -6.25 5.50
CA VAL A 12 0.95 -6.89 4.17
C VAL A 12 -0.27 -7.82 4.04
N LEU A 13 -0.56 -8.61 5.08
CA LEU A 13 -1.76 -9.47 5.09
C LEU A 13 -3.05 -8.66 5.00
N VAL A 14 -3.17 -7.59 5.80
CA VAL A 14 -4.36 -6.73 5.82
C VAL A 14 -4.56 -6.03 4.47
N PHE A 15 -3.51 -5.44 3.91
CA PHE A 15 -3.60 -4.75 2.62
C PHE A 15 -3.86 -5.72 1.46
N GLY A 16 -3.27 -6.91 1.50
CA GLY A 16 -3.58 -8.00 0.58
C GLY A 16 -5.05 -8.44 0.66
N ALA A 17 -5.62 -8.52 1.87
CA ALA A 17 -7.02 -8.82 2.07
C ALA A 17 -7.94 -7.73 1.50
N VAL A 18 -7.59 -6.45 1.66
CA VAL A 18 -8.34 -5.32 1.06
C VAL A 18 -8.32 -5.40 -0.46
N LEU A 19 -7.14 -5.63 -1.06
CA LEU A 19 -7.01 -5.82 -2.51
C LEU A 19 -7.89 -6.97 -2.99
N LEU A 20 -7.76 -8.15 -2.36
CA LEU A 20 -8.52 -9.34 -2.71
C LEU A 20 -10.03 -9.09 -2.58
N PHE A 21 -10.46 -8.47 -1.48
CA PHE A 21 -11.86 -8.12 -1.27
C PHE A 21 -12.38 -7.21 -2.39
N GLY A 22 -11.63 -6.16 -2.75
CA GLY A 22 -11.98 -5.27 -3.86
C GLY A 22 -12.16 -6.00 -5.19
N VAL A 23 -11.27 -6.96 -5.49
CA VAL A 23 -11.39 -7.81 -6.68
C VAL A 23 -12.66 -8.68 -6.62
N LEU A 24 -12.91 -9.34 -5.49
CA LEU A 24 -14.05 -10.24 -5.33
C LEU A 24 -15.41 -9.53 -5.46
N VAL A 25 -15.53 -8.31 -4.93
CA VAL A 25 -16.76 -7.50 -5.02
C VAL A 25 -16.83 -6.65 -6.29
N ARG A 26 -15.87 -6.81 -7.22
CA ARG A 26 -15.75 -6.02 -8.46
C ARG A 26 -15.77 -4.51 -8.21
N SER A 27 -15.09 -4.06 -7.15
CA SER A 27 -14.90 -2.64 -6.84
C SER A 27 -13.47 -2.23 -7.17
N PRO A 28 -13.24 -1.55 -8.33
CA PRO A 28 -11.93 -1.08 -8.71
C PRO A 28 -11.29 -0.18 -7.65
N SER A 29 -12.09 0.71 -7.04
CA SER A 29 -11.59 1.66 -6.04
C SER A 29 -11.03 0.97 -4.80
N ILE A 30 -11.69 -0.08 -4.30
CA ILE A 30 -11.23 -0.85 -3.14
C ILE A 30 -9.98 -1.66 -3.51
N ALA A 31 -9.95 -2.26 -4.70
CA ALA A 31 -8.78 -2.99 -5.18
C ALA A 31 -7.55 -2.07 -5.27
N LEU A 32 -7.72 -0.88 -5.85
CA LEU A 32 -6.68 0.14 -5.98
C LEU A 32 -6.20 0.67 -4.63
N LEU A 33 -7.10 0.80 -3.66
CA LEU A 33 -6.74 1.17 -2.28
C LEU A 33 -5.80 0.13 -1.65
N GLY A 34 -6.18 -1.16 -1.70
CA GLY A 34 -5.34 -2.25 -1.20
C GLY A 34 -4.00 -2.34 -1.93
N GLY A 35 -4.01 -2.22 -3.25
CA GLY A 35 -2.81 -2.20 -4.08
C GLY A 35 -1.87 -1.02 -3.77
N GLY A 36 -2.42 0.18 -3.58
CA GLY A 36 -1.64 1.36 -3.20
C GLY A 36 -0.96 1.21 -1.84
N PHE A 37 -1.63 0.64 -0.85
CA PHE A 37 -1.00 0.34 0.44
C PHE A 37 0.14 -0.68 0.33
N LEU A 38 -0.03 -1.73 -0.48
CA LEU A 38 1.04 -2.71 -0.75
C LEU A 38 2.24 -2.08 -1.46
N ILE A 39 2.00 -1.17 -2.42
CA ILE A 39 3.06 -0.38 -3.06
C ILE A 39 3.78 0.47 -2.01
N GLY A 40 3.05 1.12 -1.11
CA GLY A 40 3.67 1.88 -0.02
C GLY A 40 4.58 1.03 0.88
N LYS A 41 4.18 -0.22 1.18
CA LYS A 41 5.05 -1.17 1.89
C LYS A 41 6.28 -1.57 1.08
N ALA A 42 6.13 -1.80 -0.23
CA ALA A 42 7.25 -2.12 -1.11
C ALA A 42 8.26 -0.97 -1.15
N VAL A 43 7.80 0.28 -1.32
CA VAL A 43 8.64 1.49 -1.31
C VAL A 43 9.39 1.63 0.01
N LEU A 44 8.71 1.46 1.14
CA LEU A 44 9.33 1.52 2.47
C LEU A 44 10.46 0.48 2.60
N ASN A 45 10.25 -0.74 2.11
CA ASN A 45 11.23 -1.82 2.17
C ASN A 45 12.39 -1.59 1.18
N ILE A 46 12.14 -1.02 0.01
CA ILE A 46 13.19 -0.60 -0.94
C ILE A 46 14.08 0.45 -0.28
N LEU A 47 13.48 1.41 0.44
CA LEU A 47 14.21 2.43 1.20
C LEU A 47 14.86 1.89 2.48
N ALA A 48 14.76 0.59 2.79
CA ALA A 48 15.30 0.07 4.03
C ALA A 48 16.82 0.30 4.21
N PRO A 49 17.67 0.13 3.19
CA PRO A 49 19.13 0.31 3.32
C PRO A 49 19.56 1.78 3.42
N GLU A 50 18.85 2.72 2.78
CA GLU A 50 19.30 4.11 2.58
C GLU A 50 18.39 5.18 3.21
N GLY A 51 17.17 4.81 3.59
CA GLY A 51 16.08 5.74 3.88
C GLY A 51 16.07 6.35 5.29
N GLY A 52 17.07 6.07 6.13
CA GLY A 52 17.14 6.56 7.50
C GLY A 52 16.11 5.91 8.42
N THR A 53 15.38 6.71 9.22
CA THR A 53 14.46 6.20 10.24
C THR A 53 13.25 5.46 9.66
N VAL A 54 12.66 4.55 10.42
CA VAL A 54 11.37 3.89 10.07
C VAL A 54 10.30 4.92 9.74
N TYR A 55 10.22 6.00 10.52
CA TYR A 55 9.25 7.07 10.31
C TYR A 55 9.40 7.71 8.93
N ARG A 56 10.61 8.15 8.55
CA ARG A 56 10.86 8.79 7.25
C ARG A 56 10.49 7.89 6.07
N ARG A 57 10.90 6.62 6.14
CA ARG A 57 10.58 5.62 5.11
C ARG A 57 9.07 5.34 5.02
N SER A 58 8.38 5.36 6.17
CA SER A 58 6.92 5.20 6.22
C SER A 58 6.20 6.38 5.59
N VAL A 59 6.61 7.61 5.89
CA VAL A 59 6.03 8.81 5.26
C VAL A 59 6.19 8.74 3.74
N ILE A 60 7.39 8.44 3.23
CA ILE A 60 7.63 8.34 1.78
C ILE A 60 6.83 7.19 1.16
N GLY A 61 6.85 6.02 1.79
CA GLY A 61 6.12 4.84 1.32
C GLY A 61 4.62 5.09 1.22
N TYR A 62 3.98 5.53 2.30
CA TYR A 62 2.54 5.79 2.30
C TYR A 62 2.14 7.00 1.46
N ALA A 63 2.99 8.02 1.30
CA ALA A 63 2.73 9.11 0.37
C ALA A 63 2.70 8.62 -1.08
N LEU A 64 3.69 7.83 -1.51
CA LEU A 64 3.74 7.29 -2.87
C LEU A 64 2.64 6.25 -3.11
N GLY A 65 2.38 5.36 -2.14
CA GLY A 65 1.28 4.41 -2.20
C GLY A 65 -0.09 5.08 -2.25
N GLY A 66 -0.29 6.14 -1.46
CA GLY A 66 -1.51 6.94 -1.46
C GLY A 66 -1.71 7.70 -2.77
N LEU A 67 -0.65 8.27 -3.34
CA LEU A 67 -0.70 8.92 -4.65
C LEU A 67 -1.09 7.92 -5.75
N TYR A 68 -0.51 6.72 -5.73
CA TYR A 68 -0.88 5.65 -6.66
C TYR A 68 -2.36 5.28 -6.52
N ALA A 69 -2.84 5.05 -5.30
CA ALA A 69 -4.25 4.73 -5.05
C ALA A 69 -5.17 5.86 -5.52
N LEU A 70 -4.84 7.11 -5.22
CA LEU A 70 -5.64 8.28 -5.60
C LEU A 70 -5.73 8.42 -7.13
N ILE A 71 -4.60 8.39 -7.83
CA ILE A 71 -4.56 8.46 -9.30
C ILE A 71 -5.36 7.30 -9.90
N GLY A 72 -5.16 6.09 -9.37
CA GLY A 72 -5.89 4.90 -9.82
C GLY A 72 -7.39 5.03 -9.61
N ILE A 73 -7.84 5.50 -8.45
CA ILE A 73 -9.27 5.66 -8.12
C ILE A 73 -9.90 6.71 -9.02
N ILE A 74 -9.22 7.84 -9.23
CA ILE A 74 -9.66 8.89 -10.17
C ILE A 74 -9.79 8.30 -11.57
N ALA A 75 -8.76 7.59 -12.06
CA ALA A 75 -8.79 6.95 -13.36
C ALA A 75 -9.94 5.93 -13.46
N ALA A 76 -10.15 5.08 -12.45
CA ALA A 76 -11.25 4.14 -12.42
C ALA A 76 -12.60 4.85 -12.53
N HIS A 77 -12.83 5.93 -11.77
CA HIS A 77 -14.08 6.69 -11.82
C HIS A 77 -14.41 7.26 -13.21
N PHE A 78 -13.40 7.61 -14.00
CA PHE A 78 -13.60 8.15 -15.36
C PHE A 78 -13.59 7.08 -16.46
N LEU A 79 -13.06 5.88 -16.19
CA LEU A 79 -12.89 4.81 -17.18
C LEU A 79 -13.89 3.66 -17.02
N THR A 80 -14.67 3.63 -15.93
CA THR A 80 -15.74 2.65 -15.68
C THR A 80 -17.06 3.35 -15.50
#